data_AF-A0A392S6Y0-F1
#
_entry.id   AF-A0A392S6Y0-F1
#
_cell.length_a   1.000
_cell.length_b   1.000
_cell.length_c   1.000
_cell.angle_alpha   90.00
_cell.angle_beta   90.00
_cell.angle_gamma   90.00
#
_symmetry.space_group_name_H-M   'P 1'
#
loop_
_entity.id
_entity.type
_entity.pdbx_description
1 polymer ?
#
loop_
_entity_poly.entity_id
_entity_poly.type
_entity_poly.pdbx_seq_one_letter_code
_entity_poly.pdbx_strand_id
1 'polypeptide(L)'
;AAFDDYKNKHTFQQNLVKELEDTEAKLAEVVKERDALLEQVEELKAMVSELEEMMKSAEVTLIAKEERRADPTGLYANFSRTNLVKTVLDWQGSVVEVSSSQFRNAIAQI
;
A
#
# COMPACT_ATOMS: atom_id res chain seq x y z
N ALA A 1 -12.39 69.64 -23.36
CA ALA A 1 -13.35 68.55 -23.69
C ALA A 1 -12.66 67.41 -24.46
N ALA A 2 -12.43 67.51 -25.77
CA ALA A 2 -11.84 66.38 -26.54
C ALA A 2 -10.39 66.04 -26.17
N PHE A 3 -9.57 67.05 -25.83
CA PHE A 3 -8.19 66.84 -25.39
C PHE A 3 -8.09 66.16 -24.01
N ASP A 4 -8.97 66.54 -23.09
CA ASP A 4 -9.02 65.95 -21.74
C ASP A 4 -9.48 64.49 -21.80
N ASP A 5 -10.44 64.18 -22.66
CA ASP A 5 -10.91 62.81 -22.91
C ASP A 5 -9.79 61.92 -23.47
N TYR A 6 -9.02 62.43 -24.45
CA TYR A 6 -7.85 61.74 -24.98
C TYR A 6 -6.81 61.45 -23.89
N LYS A 7 -6.54 62.44 -23.01
CA LYS A 7 -5.59 62.28 -21.90
C LYS A 7 -6.05 61.20 -20.92
N ASN A 8 -7.33 61.20 -20.54
CA ASN A 8 -7.89 60.20 -19.63
C ASN A 8 -7.83 58.79 -20.23
N LYS A 9 -8.15 58.65 -21.52
CA LYS A 9 -8.05 57.38 -22.24
C LYS A 9 -6.60 56.87 -22.29
N HIS A 10 -5.64 57.75 -22.53
CA HIS A 10 -4.23 57.38 -22.55
C HIS A 10 -3.73 56.91 -21.17
N THR A 11 -4.11 57.60 -20.09
CA THR A 11 -3.78 57.17 -18.72
C THR A 11 -4.41 55.82 -18.38
N PHE A 12 -5.66 55.59 -18.78
CA PHE A 12 -6.32 54.30 -18.60
C PHE A 12 -5.60 53.17 -19.36
N GLN A 13 -5.17 53.42 -20.60
CA GLN A 13 -4.38 52.46 -21.37
C GLN A 13 -3.05 52.13 -20.70
N GLN A 14 -2.34 53.12 -20.16
CA GLN A 14 -1.08 52.89 -19.44
C GLN A 14 -1.29 52.02 -18.19
N ASN A 15 -2.37 52.25 -17.44
CA ASN A 15 -2.70 51.44 -16.27
C ASN A 15 -3.03 49.98 -16.66
N LEU A 16 -3.80 49.78 -17.73
CA LEU A 16 -4.11 48.44 -18.25
C LEU A 16 -2.86 47.69 -18.70
N VAL A 17 -1.95 48.36 -19.41
CA VAL A 17 -0.68 47.74 -19.84
C VAL A 17 0.13 47.31 -18.62
N LYS A 18 0.22 48.16 -17.60
CA LYS A 18 0.94 47.83 -16.36
C LYS A 18 0.31 46.66 -15.62
N GLU A 19 -1.01 46.63 -15.51
CA GLU A 19 -1.73 45.51 -14.90
C GLU A 19 -1.49 44.20 -15.68
N LEU A 20 -1.49 44.25 -17.01
CA LEU A 20 -1.18 43.09 -17.85
C LEU A 20 0.24 42.59 -17.59
N GLU A 21 1.25 43.48 -17.60
CA GLU A 21 2.64 43.14 -17.31
C GLU A 21 2.79 42.47 -15.93
N ASP A 22 2.14 43.03 -14.90
CA ASP A 22 2.15 42.48 -13.54
C ASP A 22 1.48 41.09 -13.49
N THR A 23 0.39 40.88 -14.23
CA THR A 23 -0.30 39.58 -14.29
C THR A 23 0.50 38.52 -15.07
N GLU A 24 1.17 38.91 -16.15
CA GLU A 24 2.05 38.03 -16.92
C GLU A 24 3.25 37.58 -16.09
N ALA A 25 3.84 38.48 -15.29
CA ALA A 25 4.92 38.14 -14.38
C ALA A 25 4.49 37.11 -13.33
N LYS A 26 3.32 37.32 -12.70
CA LYS A 26 2.76 36.36 -11.73
C LYS A 26 2.41 35.02 -12.37
N LEU A 27 1.87 35.03 -13.59
CA LEU A 27 1.57 33.80 -14.32
C LEU A 27 2.85 33.01 -14.61
N ALA A 28 3.93 33.68 -15.01
CA ALA A 28 5.22 33.04 -15.26
C ALA A 28 5.81 32.40 -13.99
N GLU A 29 5.63 33.01 -12.82
CA GLU A 29 6.03 32.45 -11.53
C GLU A 29 5.22 31.20 -11.19
N VAL A 30 3.88 31.28 -11.26
CA VAL A 30 2.99 30.14 -10.98
C VAL A 30 3.25 28.96 -11.93
N VAL A 31 3.56 29.22 -13.20
CA VAL A 31 3.90 28.16 -14.16
C VAL A 31 5.18 27.43 -13.76
N LYS A 32 6.22 28.15 -13.31
CA LYS A 32 7.46 27.53 -12.83
C LYS A 32 7.25 26.68 -11.59
N GLU A 33 6.47 27.18 -10.63
CA GLU A 33 6.12 26.42 -9.43
C GLU A 33 5.34 25.14 -9.77
N ARG A 34 4.36 25.25 -10.68
CA ARG A 34 3.58 24.11 -11.16
C ARG A 34 4.49 23.06 -11.80
N ASP A 35 5.40 23.48 -12.67
CA ASP A 35 6.31 22.56 -13.36
C ASP A 35 7.25 21.84 -12.37
N ALA A 36 7.78 22.55 -11.37
CA ALA A 36 8.61 21.96 -10.32
C ALA A 36 7.82 20.97 -9.44
N LEU A 37 6.55 21.28 -9.12
CA LEU A 37 5.69 20.37 -8.37
C LEU A 37 5.32 19.12 -9.18
N LEU A 38 5.09 19.26 -10.49
CA LEU A 38 4.83 18.11 -11.36
C LEU A 38 6.03 17.14 -11.38
N GLU A 39 7.25 17.66 -11.43
CA GLU A 39 8.46 16.83 -11.38
C GLU A 39 8.54 16.04 -10.06
N GLN A 40 8.30 16.70 -8.93
CA GLN A 40 8.28 16.03 -7.61
C GLN A 40 7.19 14.96 -7.50
N VAL A 41 6.00 15.22 -8.09
CA VAL A 41 4.90 14.24 -8.08
C VAL A 41 5.26 12.99 -8.87
N GLU A 42 5.91 13.13 -10.04
CA GLU A 42 6.35 11.97 -10.83
C GLU A 42 7.47 11.19 -10.12
N GLU A 43 8.42 11.86 -9.47
CA GLU A 43 9.46 11.20 -8.66
C GLU A 43 8.84 10.41 -7.49
N LEU A 44 7.94 11.03 -6.72
CA LEU A 44 7.25 10.38 -5.62
C LEU A 44 6.43 9.18 -6.08
N LYS A 45 5.76 9.29 -7.24
CA LYS A 45 5.00 8.19 -7.82
C LYS A 45 5.89 7.01 -8.19
N ALA A 46 7.08 7.27 -8.72
CA ALA A 46 8.07 6.22 -8.99
C ALA A 46 8.53 5.53 -7.69
N MET A 47 8.85 6.31 -6.64
CA MET A 47 9.25 5.77 -5.34
C MET A 47 8.14 4.92 -4.69
N VAL A 48 6.89 5.37 -4.75
CA VAL A 48 5.75 4.60 -4.23
C VAL A 48 5.62 3.27 -4.96
N SER A 49 5.73 3.26 -6.29
CA SER A 49 5.67 2.03 -7.07
C SER A 49 6.80 1.05 -6.71
N GLU A 50 8.02 1.55 -6.46
CA GLU A 50 9.15 0.72 -6.04
C GLU A 50 8.90 0.12 -4.64
N LEU A 51 8.44 0.94 -3.69
CA LEU A 51 8.13 0.50 -2.33
C LEU A 51 7.01 -0.54 -2.31
N GLU A 52 5.96 -0.38 -3.11
CA GLU A 52 4.87 -1.36 -3.22
C GLU A 52 5.38 -2.72 -3.72
N GLU A 53 6.27 -2.75 -4.72
CA GLU A 53 6.89 -3.99 -5.19
C GLU A 53 7.81 -4.62 -4.13
N MET A 54 8.62 -3.80 -3.44
CA MET A 54 9.44 -4.28 -2.33
C MET A 54 8.57 -4.89 -1.23
N MET A 55 7.46 -4.26 -0.86
CA MET A 55 6.54 -4.78 0.15
C MET A 55 5.93 -6.12 -0.25
N LYS A 56 5.45 -6.26 -1.49
CA LYS A 56 4.94 -7.55 -1.99
C LYS A 56 6.00 -8.65 -1.91
N SER A 57 7.23 -8.36 -2.32
CA SER A 57 8.32 -9.35 -2.25
C SER A 57 8.71 -9.72 -0.82
N ALA A 58 8.71 -8.75 0.09
CA ALA A 58 8.97 -8.95 1.51
C ALA A 58 7.86 -9.78 2.17
N GLU A 59 6.59 -9.48 1.87
CA GLU A 59 5.45 -10.25 2.36
C GLU A 59 5.52 -11.71 1.92
N VAL A 60 5.76 -11.97 0.63
CA VAL A 60 5.95 -13.32 0.09
C VAL A 60 7.11 -14.04 0.79
N THR A 61 8.22 -13.34 1.03
CA THR A 61 9.39 -13.91 1.72
C THR A 61 9.10 -14.24 3.19
N LEU A 62 8.37 -13.38 3.89
CA LEU A 62 7.98 -13.60 5.29
C LEU A 62 7.00 -14.76 5.42
N ILE A 63 6.00 -14.84 4.53
CA ILE A 63 5.06 -15.97 4.47
C ILE A 63 5.83 -17.26 4.25
N ALA A 64 6.70 -17.32 3.23
CA ALA A 64 7.49 -18.52 2.94
C ALA A 64 8.39 -18.96 4.12
N LYS A 65 8.95 -18.00 4.87
CA LYS A 65 9.76 -18.28 6.06
C LYS A 65 8.90 -18.84 7.21
N GLU A 66 7.74 -18.25 7.45
CA GLU A 66 6.84 -18.69 8.51
C GLU A 66 6.22 -20.05 8.17
N GLU A 67 5.83 -20.28 6.91
CA GLU A 67 5.38 -21.59 6.42
C GLU A 67 6.45 -22.66 6.64
N ARG A 68 7.72 -22.40 6.29
CA ARG A 68 8.83 -23.34 6.55
C ARG A 68 9.05 -23.59 8.04
N ARG A 69 8.75 -22.62 8.91
CA ARG A 69 8.88 -22.79 10.36
C ARG A 69 7.73 -23.64 10.92
N ALA A 70 6.51 -23.40 10.46
CA ALA A 70 5.31 -24.12 10.90
C ALA A 70 5.27 -25.55 10.33
N ASP A 71 5.78 -25.74 9.12
CA ASP A 71 5.81 -27.03 8.41
C ASP A 71 7.18 -27.25 7.74
N PRO A 72 8.22 -27.60 8.51
CA PRO A 72 9.57 -27.81 7.97
C PRO A 72 9.67 -28.95 6.94
N THR A 73 8.78 -29.94 7.05
CA THR A 73 8.73 -31.10 6.15
C THR A 73 7.87 -30.82 4.91
N GLY A 74 7.14 -29.71 4.86
CA GLY A 74 6.23 -29.38 3.78
C GLY A 74 5.05 -30.35 3.67
N LEU A 75 4.71 -31.02 4.77
CA LEU A 75 3.66 -32.03 4.80
C LEU A 75 2.29 -31.41 4.46
N TYR A 76 2.02 -30.20 4.95
CA TYR A 76 0.77 -29.47 4.81
C TYR A 76 0.75 -28.47 3.66
N ALA A 77 1.90 -28.18 3.03
CA ALA A 77 1.99 -27.24 1.90
C ALA A 77 1.01 -27.56 0.75
N ASN A 78 0.72 -28.85 0.53
CA ASN A 78 -0.24 -29.32 -0.49
C ASN A 78 -1.45 -30.05 0.12
N PHE A 79 -1.72 -29.86 1.41
CA PHE A 79 -2.85 -30.53 2.04
C PHE A 79 -4.17 -29.96 1.50
N SER A 80 -4.97 -30.82 0.90
CA SER A 80 -6.37 -30.46 0.67
C SER A 80 -7.09 -30.33 2.02
N ARG A 81 -8.13 -29.49 2.06
CA ARG A 81 -9.00 -29.37 3.24
C ARG A 81 -9.51 -30.73 3.71
N THR A 82 -9.86 -31.62 2.78
CA THR A 82 -10.33 -32.98 3.08
C THR A 82 -9.26 -33.82 3.75
N ASN A 83 -8.01 -33.74 3.28
CA ASN A 83 -6.89 -34.48 3.88
C ASN A 83 -6.60 -33.98 5.31
N LEU A 84 -6.70 -32.66 5.53
CA LEU A 84 -6.51 -32.06 6.85
C LEU A 84 -7.62 -32.52 7.82
N VAL A 85 -8.87 -32.47 7.39
CA VAL A 85 -10.00 -32.93 8.20
C VAL A 85 -9.84 -34.41 8.55
N LYS A 86 -9.41 -35.25 7.60
CA LYS A 86 -9.14 -36.66 7.86
C LYS A 86 -8.07 -36.88 8.93
N THR A 87 -6.93 -36.20 8.81
CA THR A 87 -5.83 -36.34 9.80
C THR A 87 -6.22 -35.87 11.18
N VAL A 88 -6.98 -34.78 11.29
CA VAL A 88 -7.50 -34.30 12.58
C VAL A 88 -8.42 -35.33 13.22
N LEU A 89 -9.33 -35.93 12.45
CA LEU A 89 -10.24 -36.97 12.94
C LEU A 89 -9.48 -38.23 13.37
N ASP A 90 -8.50 -38.68 12.59
CA ASP A 90 -7.66 -39.84 12.89
C ASP A 90 -6.85 -39.62 14.20
N TRP A 91 -6.30 -38.42 14.39
CA TRP A 91 -5.61 -38.04 15.62
C TRP A 91 -6.55 -37.99 16.83
N GLN A 92 -7.73 -37.38 16.68
CA GLN A 92 -8.74 -37.34 17.75
C GLN A 92 -9.15 -38.75 18.19
N GLY A 93 -9.37 -39.66 17.25
CA GLY A 93 -9.65 -41.07 17.55
C GLY A 93 -8.52 -41.73 18.35
N SER A 94 -7.28 -41.54 17.91
CA SER A 94 -6.08 -42.07 18.57
C SER A 94 -5.94 -41.58 20.02
N VAL A 95 -6.16 -40.28 20.27
CA VAL A 95 -6.09 -39.69 21.62
C VAL A 95 -7.15 -40.27 22.54
N VAL A 96 -8.38 -40.47 22.05
CA VAL A 96 -9.48 -41.08 22.83
C VAL A 96 -9.14 -42.53 23.20
N GLU A 97 -8.62 -43.31 22.25
CA GLU A 97 -8.25 -44.72 22.49
C GLU A 97 -7.13 -44.86 23.52
N VAL A 98 -6.09 -44.03 23.40
CA VAL A 98 -4.98 -43.98 24.38
C VAL A 98 -5.50 -43.60 25.76
N SER A 99 -6.32 -42.56 25.86
CA SER A 99 -6.86 -42.09 27.15
C SER A 99 -7.77 -43.13 27.81
N SER A 100 -8.60 -43.81 27.03
CA SER A 100 -9.47 -44.91 27.51
C SER A 100 -8.64 -46.09 28.04
N SER A 101 -7.57 -46.45 27.33
CA SER A 101 -6.66 -47.51 27.75
C SER A 101 -5.91 -47.15 29.04
N GLN A 102 -5.45 -45.90 29.16
CA GLN A 102 -4.83 -45.39 30.39
C GLN A 102 -5.81 -45.44 31.57
N PHE A 103 -7.06 -45.03 31.36
CA PHE A 103 -8.10 -45.07 32.39
C PHE A 103 -8.38 -46.51 32.85
N ARG A 104 -8.54 -47.45 31.92
CA ARG A 104 -8.73 -48.88 32.26
C ARG A 104 -7.55 -49.45 33.02
N ASN A 105 -6.33 -49.09 32.64
CA ASN A 105 -5.12 -49.52 33.34
C ASN A 105 -5.08 -48.96 34.77
N ALA A 106 -5.40 -47.68 34.96
CA ALA A 106 -5.47 -47.07 36.28
C ALA A 106 -6.52 -47.74 37.19
N ILE A 107 -7.69 -48.10 36.65
CA ILE A 107 -8.70 -48.89 37.39
C ILE A 107 -8.13 -50.25 37.82
N ALA A 108 -7.39 -50.94 36.94
CA ALA A 108 -6.84 -52.26 37.25
C ALA A 108 -5.75 -52.24 38.34
N GLN A 109 -5.23 -51.07 38.69
CA GLN A 109 -4.22 -50.87 39.74
C GLN A 109 -4.81 -50.49 41.10
N ILE A 110 -6.15 -50.33 41.20
CA ILE A 110 -6.90 -50.06 42.45
C ILE A 110 -7.52 -51.36 42.94
#